data_AF-A0A4R6V1W1-F1
#
_entry.id   AF-A0A4R6V1W1-F1
#
_cell.length_a   1.000
_cell.length_b   1.000
_cell.length_c   1.000
_cell.angle_alpha   90.00
_cell.angle_beta   90.00
_cell.angle_gamma   90.00
#
_symmetry.space_group_name_H-M   'P 1'
#
loop_
_entity.id
_entity.type
_entity.pdbx_description
1 polymer ?
#
loop_
_entity_poly.entity_id
_entity_poly.type
_entity_poly.pdbx_seq_one_letter_code
_entity_poly.pdbx_strand_id
1 'polypeptide(L)'
;MATGTAEQTATSEPARPDGSVPRHRALLGVASGLAASLLVVLATRLFTLGVEDNGDGYRLFCGAGLTPLTMDGYASWRGGWTTDFAVGPITCDDPVPSSALLLARATTLVTPGTWSPTVLGWTYALLVGLVVGLGAWAASAAGRRQALVVAVPVLPLVAATFPRFFVSTYSEPAGLLGCVTTAVGVAALLVTRREHRAARAVALTLTAVGGLVATTAKVAYIPVLGAAVLVCALAAVGVRRPRVVGPVVALVTVVLAVAPVVAALDRQEQAYAPVNAHDLVFTTVLLELGPSATSPLGLPPQAAALTGNGYFNGPPRPDGVPWWEGAILGRPAETRRAALLLLAENPAAAARAVGVGLQATTLADLPYLDALPAPSSAPSSPDGHPGWSGARQPDLAQVLADTRRPPWLPTALVVVALAAAATARWQGRAGRWSLAAGLAAATALGLVVVAVAGDGYFEIFKHVWLAAYLLALAGLSLAGAVATAVLTRWRARGSR
;
A
#
# COMPACT_ATOMS: atom_id res chain seq x y z
N MET A 1 61.99 -55.31 25.12
CA MET A 1 60.75 -54.81 25.75
C MET A 1 60.55 -53.36 25.35
N ALA A 2 59.29 -53.00 25.08
CA ALA A 2 58.72 -51.71 24.62
C ALA A 2 58.98 -51.33 23.15
N THR A 3 58.11 -51.63 22.17
CA THR A 3 56.77 -51.04 21.82
C THR A 3 56.86 -49.51 21.66
N GLY A 4 56.62 -48.87 20.51
CA GLY A 4 55.67 -49.15 19.43
C GLY A 4 54.51 -48.17 19.54
N THR A 5 54.55 -47.05 18.81
CA THR A 5 53.39 -46.17 18.58
C THR A 5 53.41 -45.70 17.13
N ALA A 6 52.53 -46.31 16.34
CA ALA A 6 52.20 -45.92 14.99
C ALA A 6 51.36 -44.63 15.01
N GLU A 7 51.79 -43.65 14.23
CA GLU A 7 51.10 -42.39 14.01
C GLU A 7 49.98 -42.61 12.98
N GLN A 8 48.73 -42.66 13.46
CA GLN A 8 47.53 -42.72 12.61
C GLN A 8 47.29 -41.35 11.99
N THR A 9 47.78 -41.15 10.76
CA THR A 9 47.38 -40.05 9.89
C THR A 9 45.95 -40.30 9.41
N ALA A 10 44.97 -39.78 10.13
CA ALA A 10 43.57 -39.76 9.71
C ALA A 10 43.40 -38.76 8.54
N THR A 11 43.43 -39.28 7.31
CA THR A 11 42.94 -38.58 6.13
C THR A 11 41.44 -38.35 6.28
N SER A 12 41.07 -37.12 6.65
CA SER A 12 39.69 -36.65 6.63
C SER A 12 39.25 -36.48 5.18
N GLU A 13 38.44 -37.42 4.72
CA GLU A 13 37.79 -37.38 3.42
C GLU A 13 36.85 -36.15 3.36
N PRO A 14 36.95 -35.28 2.34
CA PRO A 14 36.06 -34.13 2.23
C PRO A 14 34.64 -34.62 1.95
N ALA A 15 33.74 -34.40 2.92
CA ALA A 15 32.32 -34.67 2.79
C ALA A 15 31.79 -34.08 1.48
N ARG A 16 31.35 -34.96 0.55
CA ARG A 16 30.67 -34.57 -0.67
C ARG A 16 29.45 -33.71 -0.32
N PRO A 17 29.26 -32.53 -0.94
CA PRO A 17 28.04 -31.77 -0.74
C PRO A 17 26.87 -32.52 -1.37
N ASP A 18 25.92 -32.95 -0.54
CA ASP A 18 24.65 -33.55 -0.96
C ASP A 18 23.96 -32.67 -2.01
N GLY A 19 23.84 -33.18 -3.24
CA GLY A 19 23.22 -32.52 -4.39
C GLY A 19 21.70 -32.36 -4.32
N SER A 20 21.07 -32.54 -3.16
CA SER A 20 19.60 -32.56 -2.97
C SER A 20 18.98 -31.19 -2.63
N VAL A 21 19.80 -30.16 -2.37
CA VAL A 21 19.34 -28.86 -1.84
C VAL A 21 18.51 -27.99 -2.82
N PRO A 22 18.77 -27.95 -4.15
CA PRO A 22 18.08 -27.01 -5.05
C PRO A 22 16.59 -27.32 -5.27
N ARG A 23 16.24 -28.61 -5.44
CA ARG A 23 14.88 -29.04 -5.79
C ARG A 23 13.86 -28.75 -4.68
N HIS A 24 14.25 -28.96 -3.42
CA HIS A 24 13.37 -28.68 -2.28
C HIS A 24 13.02 -27.20 -2.12
N ARG A 25 13.94 -26.30 -2.46
CA ARG A 25 13.69 -24.84 -2.37
C ARG A 25 12.72 -24.37 -3.44
N ALA A 26 12.83 -24.93 -4.65
CA ALA A 26 11.87 -24.67 -5.72
C ALA A 26 10.47 -25.16 -5.35
N LEU A 27 10.35 -26.39 -4.82
CA LEU A 27 9.07 -26.95 -4.36
C LEU A 27 8.42 -26.09 -3.27
N LEU A 28 9.20 -25.63 -2.29
CA LEU A 28 8.69 -24.71 -1.26
C LEU A 28 8.21 -23.39 -1.86
N GLY A 29 8.94 -22.82 -2.82
CA GLY A 29 8.53 -21.62 -3.53
C GLY A 29 7.20 -21.82 -4.26
N VAL A 30 7.09 -22.89 -5.06
CA VAL A 30 5.86 -23.22 -5.80
C VAL A 30 4.68 -23.45 -4.85
N ALA A 31 4.86 -24.26 -3.80
CA ALA A 31 3.79 -24.55 -2.84
C ALA A 31 3.32 -23.30 -2.09
N SER A 32 4.25 -22.44 -1.64
CA SER A 32 3.89 -21.16 -0.99
C SER A 32 3.20 -20.20 -1.96
N GLY A 33 3.65 -20.16 -3.22
CA GLY A 33 3.02 -19.34 -4.25
C GLY A 33 1.58 -19.77 -4.55
N LEU A 34 1.36 -21.07 -4.77
CA LEU A 34 0.01 -21.62 -5.00
C LEU A 34 -0.91 -21.38 -3.80
N ALA A 35 -0.42 -21.55 -2.57
CA ALA A 35 -1.19 -21.28 -1.37
C ALA A 35 -1.59 -19.80 -1.26
N ALA A 36 -0.69 -18.87 -1.60
CA ALA A 36 -0.99 -17.43 -1.59
C ALA A 36 -1.96 -17.03 -2.70
N SER A 37 -1.83 -17.57 -3.91
CA SER A 37 -2.80 -17.35 -4.98
C SER A 37 -4.19 -17.85 -4.58
N LEU A 38 -4.27 -19.07 -4.03
CA LEU A 38 -5.53 -19.64 -3.56
C LEU A 38 -6.13 -18.79 -2.43
N LEU A 39 -5.31 -18.30 -1.49
CA LEU A 39 -5.77 -17.40 -0.45
C LEU A 39 -6.42 -16.14 -1.04
N VAL A 40 -5.77 -15.50 -2.02
CA VAL A 40 -6.32 -14.30 -2.66
C VAL A 40 -7.64 -14.61 -3.38
N VAL A 41 -7.71 -15.72 -4.12
CA VAL A 41 -8.95 -16.15 -4.81
C VAL A 41 -10.10 -16.38 -3.82
N LEU A 42 -9.81 -17.04 -2.69
CA LEU A 42 -10.82 -17.30 -1.67
C LEU A 42 -11.25 -16.02 -0.93
N ALA A 43 -10.29 -15.15 -0.60
CA ALA A 43 -10.55 -13.92 0.15
C ALA A 43 -11.25 -12.84 -0.70
N THR A 44 -10.97 -12.79 -2.01
CA THR A 44 -11.70 -11.93 -2.96
C THR A 44 -13.12 -12.40 -3.22
N ARG A 45 -13.41 -13.69 -3.02
CA ARG A 45 -14.65 -14.33 -3.51
C ARG A 45 -14.91 -13.98 -4.97
N LEU A 46 -13.86 -14.16 -5.77
CA LEU A 46 -13.63 -13.63 -7.13
C LEU A 46 -14.80 -13.74 -8.14
N PHE A 47 -15.82 -14.52 -7.84
CA PHE A 47 -16.98 -14.79 -8.70
C PHE A 47 -18.29 -14.16 -8.23
N THR A 48 -18.38 -13.74 -6.97
CA THR A 48 -19.67 -13.34 -6.37
C THR A 48 -19.71 -11.89 -5.94
N LEU A 49 -18.57 -11.29 -5.66
CA LEU A 49 -18.46 -9.97 -5.05
C LEU A 49 -17.38 -9.16 -5.74
N GLY A 50 -17.56 -7.84 -5.76
CA GLY A 50 -16.60 -6.93 -6.35
C GLY A 50 -16.66 -5.54 -5.76
N VAL A 51 -15.96 -4.62 -6.42
CA VAL A 51 -15.78 -3.25 -5.95
C VAL A 51 -16.66 -2.34 -6.78
N GLU A 52 -17.68 -1.74 -6.15
CA GLU A 52 -18.48 -0.71 -6.80
C GLU A 52 -17.59 0.50 -7.15
N ASP A 53 -17.73 0.98 -8.39
CA ASP A 53 -16.96 2.11 -8.89
C ASP A 53 -17.50 3.44 -8.32
N ASN A 54 -16.62 4.23 -7.73
CA ASN A 54 -16.87 5.52 -7.11
C ASN A 54 -16.52 6.69 -8.06
N GLY A 55 -16.34 6.41 -9.35
CA GLY A 55 -15.92 7.37 -10.37
C GLY A 55 -14.41 7.43 -10.58
N ASP A 56 -13.59 6.87 -9.67
CA ASP A 56 -12.13 6.84 -9.85
C ASP A 56 -11.69 5.78 -10.87
N GLY A 57 -12.49 4.73 -11.08
CA GLY A 57 -12.16 3.62 -11.98
C GLY A 57 -12.09 4.03 -13.45
N TYR A 58 -12.90 5.00 -13.87
CA TYR A 58 -12.91 5.53 -15.24
C TYR A 58 -11.50 5.93 -15.71
N ARG A 59 -10.74 6.56 -14.82
CA ARG A 59 -9.38 7.07 -15.09
C ARG A 59 -8.38 5.99 -15.52
N LEU A 60 -8.67 4.73 -15.19
CA LEU A 60 -7.85 3.57 -15.52
C LEU A 60 -8.47 2.74 -16.64
N PHE A 61 -9.75 2.38 -16.53
CA PHE A 61 -10.36 1.50 -17.52
C PHE A 61 -10.49 2.20 -18.89
N CYS A 62 -10.69 3.52 -18.94
CA CYS A 62 -10.72 4.28 -20.20
C CYS A 62 -9.38 4.17 -20.95
N GLY A 63 -8.26 4.25 -20.21
CA GLY A 63 -6.91 4.11 -20.73
C GLY A 63 -6.55 2.68 -21.15
N ALA A 64 -7.27 1.69 -20.62
CA ALA A 64 -7.14 0.29 -21.00
C ALA A 64 -7.98 -0.07 -22.24
N GLY A 65 -8.75 0.89 -22.79
CA GLY A 65 -9.67 0.64 -23.89
C GLY A 65 -10.91 -0.14 -23.45
N LEU A 66 -11.29 -0.03 -22.18
CA LEU A 66 -12.45 -0.70 -21.63
C LEU A 66 -13.65 0.26 -21.59
N THR A 67 -14.80 -0.20 -22.05
CA THR A 67 -16.07 0.53 -21.95
C THR A 67 -17.08 -0.33 -21.18
N PRO A 68 -17.65 0.13 -20.06
CA PRO A 68 -18.70 -0.59 -19.34
C PRO A 68 -19.85 -1.02 -20.26
N LEU A 69 -20.26 -2.29 -20.20
CA LEU A 69 -21.43 -2.80 -20.93
C LEU A 69 -22.72 -2.51 -20.16
N THR A 70 -22.99 -1.22 -20.01
CA THR A 70 -24.13 -0.70 -19.27
C THR A 70 -25.00 0.19 -20.17
N MET A 71 -26.25 0.47 -19.76
CA MET A 71 -27.20 1.28 -20.56
C MET A 71 -26.64 2.67 -20.94
N ASP A 72 -25.85 3.26 -20.07
CA ASP A 72 -25.30 4.62 -20.17
C ASP A 72 -23.78 4.64 -20.42
N GLY A 73 -23.12 3.48 -20.48
CA GLY A 73 -21.67 3.37 -20.69
C GLY A 73 -20.83 3.73 -19.47
N TYR A 74 -21.43 3.91 -18.29
CA TYR A 74 -20.74 4.23 -17.04
C TYR A 74 -20.77 3.04 -16.06
N ALA A 75 -19.69 2.89 -15.29
CA ALA A 75 -19.59 1.87 -14.22
C ALA A 75 -19.84 2.43 -12.82
N SER A 76 -19.77 3.76 -12.67
CA SER A 76 -19.81 4.45 -11.39
C SER A 76 -21.21 4.55 -10.80
N TRP A 77 -21.33 4.35 -9.48
CA TRP A 77 -22.52 4.69 -8.69
C TRP A 77 -23.81 3.97 -9.12
N ARG A 78 -23.73 2.66 -9.35
CA ARG A 78 -24.85 1.84 -9.82
C ARG A 78 -25.54 1.04 -8.72
N GLY A 79 -25.13 1.20 -7.46
CA GLY A 79 -25.58 0.38 -6.32
C GLY A 79 -25.02 -1.04 -6.37
N GLY A 80 -23.91 -1.24 -7.07
CA GLY A 80 -23.26 -2.53 -7.33
C GLY A 80 -22.04 -2.36 -8.21
N TRP A 81 -21.28 -3.44 -8.43
CA TRP A 81 -20.11 -3.39 -9.31
C TRP A 81 -20.43 -3.85 -10.72
N THR A 82 -19.70 -3.29 -11.69
CA THR A 82 -19.86 -3.63 -13.11
C THR A 82 -18.97 -4.82 -13.47
N THR A 83 -19.58 -5.89 -13.99
CA THR A 83 -18.91 -7.17 -14.27
C THR A 83 -18.37 -7.27 -15.69
N ASP A 84 -18.91 -6.49 -16.63
CA ASP A 84 -18.73 -6.70 -18.06
C ASP A 84 -18.34 -5.40 -18.76
N PHE A 85 -17.29 -5.48 -19.57
CA PHE A 85 -16.75 -4.39 -20.36
C PHE A 85 -16.51 -4.83 -21.80
N ALA A 86 -16.76 -3.94 -22.75
CA ALA A 86 -16.28 -4.06 -24.11
C ALA A 86 -14.80 -3.67 -24.17
N VAL A 87 -14.03 -4.40 -24.97
CA VAL A 87 -12.64 -4.08 -25.27
C VAL A 87 -12.56 -3.38 -26.63
N GLY A 88 -11.94 -2.21 -26.67
CA GLY A 88 -11.85 -1.35 -27.85
C GLY A 88 -10.68 -0.36 -27.78
N PRO A 89 -10.71 0.71 -28.59
CA PRO A 89 -9.71 1.76 -28.51
C PRO A 89 -9.81 2.52 -27.18
N ILE A 90 -8.73 3.23 -26.82
CA ILE A 90 -8.71 4.13 -25.66
C ILE A 90 -9.84 5.17 -25.81
N THR A 91 -10.62 5.38 -24.75
CA THR A 91 -11.82 6.23 -24.76
C THR A 91 -11.62 7.59 -24.09
N CYS A 92 -10.43 7.87 -23.56
CA CYS A 92 -10.08 9.12 -22.90
C CYS A 92 -8.78 9.70 -23.44
N ASP A 93 -8.73 11.03 -23.58
CA ASP A 93 -7.59 11.73 -24.20
C ASP A 93 -6.32 11.70 -23.36
N ASP A 94 -6.47 11.60 -22.04
CA ASP A 94 -5.36 11.57 -21.10
C ASP A 94 -5.66 10.50 -20.03
N PRO A 95 -5.13 9.27 -20.10
CA PRO A 95 -5.30 8.23 -19.08
C PRO A 95 -4.28 8.34 -17.94
N VAL A 96 -4.65 7.98 -16.70
CA VAL A 96 -3.74 8.15 -15.53
C VAL A 96 -2.46 7.32 -15.71
N PRO A 97 -1.26 7.94 -15.60
CA PRO A 97 -0.01 7.21 -15.50
C PRO A 97 -0.01 6.34 -14.25
N SER A 98 -0.23 5.03 -14.42
CA SER A 98 -0.32 4.09 -13.30
C SER A 98 0.22 2.71 -13.65
N SER A 99 0.87 2.05 -12.70
CA SER A 99 1.20 0.62 -12.83
C SER A 99 -0.06 -0.26 -12.91
N ALA A 100 -1.18 0.18 -12.33
CA ALA A 100 -2.47 -0.49 -12.48
C ALA A 100 -2.98 -0.46 -13.92
N LEU A 101 -2.73 0.63 -14.65
CA LEU A 101 -3.09 0.75 -16.06
C LEU A 101 -2.33 -0.27 -16.92
N LEU A 102 -1.04 -0.47 -16.65
CA LEU A 102 -0.23 -1.45 -17.37
C LEU A 102 -0.75 -2.88 -17.16
N LEU A 103 -1.17 -3.20 -15.93
CA LEU A 103 -1.77 -4.50 -15.62
C LEU A 103 -3.13 -4.66 -16.30
N ALA A 104 -3.99 -3.64 -16.25
CA ALA A 104 -5.27 -3.65 -16.94
C ALA A 104 -5.08 -3.87 -18.45
N ARG A 105 -4.21 -3.10 -19.12
CA ARG A 105 -3.87 -3.28 -20.54
C ARG A 105 -3.34 -4.67 -20.86
N ALA A 106 -2.48 -5.23 -20.01
CA ALA A 106 -1.97 -6.58 -20.23
C ALA A 106 -3.10 -7.62 -20.24
N THR A 107 -4.14 -7.44 -19.41
CA THR A 107 -5.29 -8.36 -19.37
C THR A 107 -6.23 -8.21 -20.57
N THR A 108 -6.34 -7.02 -21.18
CA THR A 108 -7.18 -6.83 -22.37
C THR A 108 -6.58 -7.51 -23.61
N LEU A 109 -5.25 -7.67 -23.67
CA LEU A 109 -4.57 -8.39 -24.77
C LEU A 109 -4.95 -9.87 -24.86
N VAL A 110 -5.37 -10.49 -23.76
CA VAL A 110 -5.71 -11.92 -23.70
C VAL A 110 -7.22 -12.18 -23.68
N THR A 111 -8.04 -11.15 -23.78
CA THR A 111 -9.52 -11.22 -23.73
C THR A 111 -10.14 -10.37 -24.84
N PRO A 112 -10.09 -10.85 -26.10
CA PRO A 112 -10.61 -10.07 -27.22
C PRO A 112 -12.13 -9.94 -27.15
N GLY A 113 -12.64 -8.73 -27.41
CA GLY A 113 -14.07 -8.42 -27.48
C GLY A 113 -14.67 -8.02 -26.13
N THR A 114 -14.66 -8.92 -25.15
CA THR A 114 -15.22 -8.65 -23.81
C THR A 114 -14.23 -8.93 -22.70
N TRP A 115 -14.31 -8.14 -21.64
CA TRP A 115 -13.44 -8.21 -20.47
C TRP A 115 -14.25 -8.14 -19.18
N SER A 116 -13.77 -8.82 -18.16
CA SER A 116 -14.36 -8.81 -16.82
C SER A 116 -13.29 -8.52 -15.76
N PRO A 117 -13.57 -7.74 -14.70
CA PRO A 117 -12.62 -7.52 -13.62
C PRO A 117 -12.16 -8.79 -12.90
N THR A 118 -12.88 -9.91 -13.05
CA THR A 118 -12.42 -11.24 -12.59
C THR A 118 -11.09 -11.64 -13.23
N VAL A 119 -10.84 -11.27 -14.50
CA VAL A 119 -9.56 -11.53 -15.20
C VAL A 119 -8.41 -10.79 -14.51
N LEU A 120 -8.67 -9.55 -14.09
CA LEU A 120 -7.71 -8.74 -13.36
C LEU A 120 -7.44 -9.32 -11.97
N GLY A 121 -8.48 -9.76 -11.25
CA GLY A 121 -8.31 -10.38 -9.95
C GLY A 121 -7.54 -11.71 -10.01
N TRP A 122 -7.74 -12.54 -11.05
CA TRP A 122 -6.88 -13.70 -11.31
C TRP A 122 -5.44 -13.30 -11.56
N THR A 123 -5.21 -12.24 -12.35
CA THR A 123 -3.87 -11.73 -12.64
C THR A 123 -3.16 -11.29 -11.35
N TYR A 124 -3.83 -10.53 -10.48
CA TYR A 124 -3.29 -10.16 -9.18
C TYR A 124 -3.03 -11.37 -8.27
N ALA A 125 -3.94 -12.35 -8.23
CA ALA A 125 -3.73 -13.57 -7.44
C ALA A 125 -2.50 -14.36 -7.89
N LEU A 126 -2.26 -14.45 -9.21
CA LEU A 126 -1.07 -15.09 -9.78
C LEU A 126 0.21 -14.30 -9.48
N LEU A 127 0.16 -12.97 -9.57
CA LEU A 127 1.29 -12.09 -9.24
C LEU A 127 1.65 -12.18 -7.74
N VAL A 128 0.66 -12.17 -6.85
CA VAL A 128 0.90 -12.41 -5.41
C VAL A 128 1.54 -13.79 -5.19
N GLY A 129 1.04 -14.83 -5.86
CA GLY A 129 1.63 -16.17 -5.81
C GLY A 129 3.08 -16.21 -6.27
N LEU A 130 3.40 -15.57 -7.40
CA LEU A 130 4.76 -15.47 -7.92
C LEU A 130 5.69 -14.77 -6.91
N VAL A 131 5.26 -13.63 -6.37
CA VAL A 131 6.01 -12.85 -5.39
C VAL A 131 6.28 -13.66 -4.12
N VAL A 132 5.25 -14.30 -3.57
CA VAL A 132 5.36 -15.12 -2.36
C VAL A 132 6.25 -16.33 -2.62
N GLY A 133 6.13 -16.96 -3.78
CA GLY A 133 6.96 -18.11 -4.17
C GLY A 133 8.44 -17.74 -4.29
N LEU A 134 8.75 -16.61 -4.93
CA LEU A 134 10.12 -16.09 -5.01
C LEU A 134 10.67 -15.71 -3.63
N GLY A 135 9.85 -15.09 -2.78
CA GLY A 135 10.20 -14.76 -1.41
C GLY A 135 10.50 -16.01 -0.57
N ALA A 136 9.63 -17.03 -0.62
CA ALA A 136 9.79 -18.29 0.10
C ALA A 136 11.02 -19.07 -0.40
N TRP A 137 11.24 -19.07 -1.73
CA TRP A 137 12.47 -19.62 -2.32
C TRP A 137 13.73 -18.90 -1.81
N ALA A 138 13.70 -17.57 -1.69
CA ALA A 138 14.82 -16.80 -1.17
C ALA A 138 15.05 -17.06 0.32
N ALA A 139 13.99 -16.96 1.13
CA ALA A 139 14.03 -17.20 2.57
C ALA A 139 14.48 -18.62 2.94
N SER A 140 14.11 -19.63 2.14
CA SER A 140 14.52 -21.02 2.37
C SER A 140 16.03 -21.26 2.25
N ALA A 141 16.81 -20.33 1.68
CA ALA A 141 18.28 -20.39 1.73
C ALA A 141 18.81 -20.37 3.17
N ALA A 142 18.07 -19.78 4.12
CA ALA A 142 18.41 -19.78 5.53
C ALA A 142 17.86 -20.99 6.30
N GLY A 143 17.25 -21.95 5.60
CA GLY A 143 16.63 -23.16 6.14
C GLY A 143 15.13 -23.22 5.85
N ARG A 144 14.58 -24.44 5.73
CA ARG A 144 13.18 -24.68 5.31
C ARG A 144 12.17 -23.93 6.19
N ARG A 145 12.36 -23.92 7.51
CA ARG A 145 11.49 -23.22 8.47
C ARG A 145 11.53 -21.69 8.32
N GLN A 146 12.59 -21.13 7.76
CA GLN A 146 12.71 -19.68 7.55
C GLN A 146 11.79 -19.18 6.44
N ALA A 147 11.34 -20.05 5.52
CA ALA A 147 10.35 -19.70 4.52
C ALA A 147 9.02 -19.23 5.14
N LEU A 148 8.69 -19.69 6.36
CA LEU A 148 7.48 -19.28 7.08
C LEU A 148 7.44 -17.78 7.40
N VAL A 149 8.58 -17.09 7.42
CA VAL A 149 8.63 -15.63 7.65
C VAL A 149 7.93 -14.86 6.53
N VAL A 150 7.84 -15.43 5.33
CA VAL A 150 7.11 -14.85 4.19
C VAL A 150 5.58 -14.93 4.37
N ALA A 151 5.07 -15.76 5.28
CA ALA A 151 3.64 -15.76 5.60
C ALA A 151 3.22 -14.45 6.29
N VAL A 152 4.11 -13.79 7.04
CA VAL A 152 3.80 -12.57 7.81
C VAL A 152 3.20 -11.44 6.95
N PRO A 153 3.79 -11.05 5.80
CA PRO A 153 3.16 -10.09 4.89
C PRO A 153 1.91 -10.61 4.16
N VAL A 154 1.69 -11.93 4.11
CA VAL A 154 0.54 -12.52 3.40
C VAL A 154 -0.68 -12.65 4.32
N LEU A 155 -0.47 -12.86 5.63
CA LEU A 155 -1.53 -13.07 6.61
C LEU A 155 -2.60 -11.95 6.64
N PRO A 156 -2.27 -10.66 6.52
CA PRO A 156 -3.31 -9.63 6.44
C PRO A 156 -4.28 -9.85 5.27
N LEU A 157 -3.84 -10.45 4.15
CA LEU A 157 -4.70 -10.72 2.99
C LEU A 157 -5.78 -11.79 3.27
N VAL A 158 -5.79 -12.43 4.43
CA VAL A 158 -6.92 -13.28 4.87
C VAL A 158 -8.17 -12.42 5.12
N ALA A 159 -8.00 -11.19 5.61
CA ALA A 159 -9.09 -10.27 5.81
C ALA A 159 -9.52 -9.70 4.46
N ALA A 160 -10.74 -10.05 4.01
CA ALA A 160 -11.27 -9.71 2.68
C ALA A 160 -11.19 -8.21 2.35
N THR A 161 -11.22 -7.35 3.37
CA THR A 161 -11.00 -5.91 3.31
C THR A 161 -9.80 -5.46 2.46
N PHE A 162 -8.72 -6.25 2.38
CA PHE A 162 -7.56 -5.90 1.54
C PHE A 162 -7.60 -6.49 0.12
N PRO A 163 -7.70 -7.83 -0.06
CA PRO A 163 -7.60 -8.42 -1.38
C PRO A 163 -8.83 -8.11 -2.24
N ARG A 164 -9.98 -7.69 -1.70
CA ARG A 164 -11.15 -7.25 -2.51
C ARG A 164 -10.81 -6.16 -3.50
N PHE A 165 -9.82 -5.30 -3.22
CA PHE A 165 -9.34 -4.35 -4.21
C PHE A 165 -8.85 -5.04 -5.50
N PHE A 166 -8.35 -6.27 -5.48
CA PHE A 166 -7.83 -6.96 -6.68
C PHE A 166 -8.85 -7.17 -7.82
N VAL A 167 -10.16 -7.06 -7.54
CA VAL A 167 -11.21 -7.07 -8.59
C VAL A 167 -11.70 -5.67 -8.96
N SER A 168 -11.01 -4.62 -8.51
CA SER A 168 -11.30 -3.24 -8.85
C SER A 168 -10.47 -2.75 -10.04
N THR A 169 -11.06 -1.87 -10.84
CA THR A 169 -10.40 -1.06 -11.87
C THR A 169 -9.70 0.17 -11.28
N TYR A 170 -9.48 0.24 -9.97
CA TYR A 170 -8.73 1.34 -9.33
C TYR A 170 -7.20 1.13 -9.30
N SER A 171 -6.48 2.11 -8.75
CA SER A 171 -5.00 2.07 -8.62
C SER A 171 -4.53 1.33 -7.36
N GLU A 172 -5.38 1.34 -6.34
CA GLU A 172 -5.27 0.66 -5.05
C GLU A 172 -4.75 -0.79 -5.16
N PRO A 173 -5.19 -1.64 -6.12
CA PRO A 173 -4.79 -3.04 -6.17
C PRO A 173 -3.32 -3.21 -6.55
N ALA A 174 -2.81 -2.40 -7.49
CA ALA A 174 -1.39 -2.36 -7.81
C ALA A 174 -0.58 -1.80 -6.62
N GLY A 175 -1.14 -0.83 -5.89
CA GLY A 175 -0.60 -0.35 -4.62
C GLY A 175 -0.40 -1.47 -3.59
N LEU A 176 -1.44 -2.28 -3.36
CA LEU A 176 -1.39 -3.43 -2.46
C LEU A 176 -0.35 -4.45 -2.91
N LEU A 177 -0.37 -4.82 -4.20
CA LEU A 177 0.61 -5.75 -4.77
C LEU A 177 2.03 -5.26 -4.54
N GLY A 178 2.32 -3.99 -4.82
CA GLY A 178 3.63 -3.39 -4.59
C GLY A 178 4.05 -3.41 -3.12
N CYS A 179 3.12 -3.11 -2.20
CA CYS A 179 3.36 -3.16 -0.77
C CYS A 179 3.62 -4.59 -0.26
N VAL A 180 2.82 -5.58 -0.70
CA VAL A 180 3.03 -7.01 -0.41
C VAL A 180 4.39 -7.45 -0.93
N THR A 181 4.74 -7.09 -2.17
CA THR A 181 6.03 -7.41 -2.79
C THR A 181 7.20 -6.84 -2.01
N THR A 182 7.08 -5.59 -1.58
CA THR A 182 8.08 -4.92 -0.74
C THR A 182 8.28 -5.67 0.57
N ALA A 183 7.17 -5.97 1.26
CA ALA A 183 7.18 -6.64 2.56
C ALA A 183 7.68 -8.09 2.49
N VAL A 184 7.35 -8.83 1.42
CA VAL A 184 7.89 -10.18 1.13
C VAL A 184 9.40 -10.13 0.90
N GLY A 185 9.89 -9.15 0.12
CA GLY A 185 11.33 -8.93 -0.06
C GLY A 185 12.04 -8.64 1.27
N VAL A 186 11.47 -7.75 2.09
CA VAL A 186 11.98 -7.44 3.44
C VAL A 186 12.01 -8.69 4.31
N ALA A 187 10.92 -9.46 4.37
CA ALA A 187 10.81 -10.71 5.12
C ALA A 187 11.92 -11.71 4.75
N ALA A 188 12.19 -11.89 3.45
CA ALA A 188 13.30 -12.71 2.98
C ALA A 188 14.68 -12.13 3.35
N LEU A 189 14.86 -10.81 3.34
CA LEU A 189 16.09 -10.15 3.78
C LEU A 189 16.37 -10.32 5.28
N LEU A 190 15.34 -10.40 6.13
CA LEU A 190 15.47 -10.58 7.58
C LEU A 190 16.12 -11.91 7.96
N VAL A 191 15.86 -12.96 7.18
CA VAL A 191 16.34 -14.32 7.47
C VAL A 191 17.61 -14.70 6.70
N THR A 192 17.82 -14.11 5.53
CA THR A 192 18.99 -14.41 4.68
C THR A 192 20.28 -13.76 5.17
N ARG A 193 21.41 -14.42 4.91
CA ARG A 193 22.76 -13.93 5.24
C ARG A 193 23.47 -13.42 3.99
N ARG A 194 24.51 -12.61 4.18
CA ARG A 194 25.30 -12.02 3.09
C ARG A 194 25.90 -13.07 2.14
N GLU A 195 26.19 -14.27 2.65
CA GLU A 195 26.65 -15.42 1.84
C GLU A 195 25.59 -15.94 0.85
N HIS A 196 24.30 -15.76 1.12
CA HIS A 196 23.19 -16.21 0.26
C HIS A 196 22.94 -15.25 -0.91
N ARG A 197 23.95 -15.06 -1.77
CA ARG A 197 23.97 -13.98 -2.78
C ARG A 197 22.73 -13.96 -3.67
N ALA A 198 22.40 -15.09 -4.30
CA ALA A 198 21.24 -15.18 -5.20
C ALA A 198 19.91 -14.92 -4.47
N ALA A 199 19.74 -15.48 -3.27
CA ALA A 199 18.54 -15.27 -2.47
C ALA A 199 18.38 -13.80 -2.04
N ARG A 200 19.48 -13.14 -1.64
CA ARG A 200 19.44 -11.71 -1.29
C ARG A 200 19.25 -10.81 -2.49
N ALA A 201 19.78 -11.17 -3.66
CA ALA A 201 19.52 -10.44 -4.91
C ALA A 201 18.03 -10.50 -5.28
N VAL A 202 17.40 -11.68 -5.21
CA VAL A 202 15.95 -11.82 -5.41
C VAL A 202 15.18 -11.02 -4.37
N ALA A 203 15.54 -11.12 -3.10
CA ALA A 203 14.85 -10.37 -2.04
C ALA A 203 14.96 -8.84 -2.21
N LEU A 204 16.14 -8.33 -2.62
CA LEU A 204 16.32 -6.92 -2.96
C LEU A 204 15.53 -6.49 -4.18
N THR A 205 15.47 -7.35 -5.20
CA THR A 205 14.70 -7.08 -6.41
C THR A 205 13.22 -6.98 -6.08
N LEU A 206 12.69 -7.91 -5.27
CA LEU A 206 11.32 -7.84 -4.77
C LEU A 206 11.07 -6.54 -3.99
N THR A 207 11.97 -6.18 -3.06
CA THR A 207 11.85 -4.92 -2.31
C THR A 207 11.81 -3.70 -3.23
N ALA A 208 12.74 -3.59 -4.17
CA ALA A 208 12.83 -2.47 -5.12
C ALA A 208 11.62 -2.40 -6.07
N VAL A 209 11.30 -3.51 -6.73
CA VAL A 209 10.17 -3.59 -7.68
C VAL A 209 8.85 -3.35 -6.96
N GLY A 210 8.68 -3.86 -5.74
CA GLY A 210 7.50 -3.60 -4.93
C GLY A 210 7.30 -2.11 -4.63
N GLY A 211 8.36 -1.41 -4.23
CA GLY A 211 8.33 0.03 -3.96
C GLY A 211 7.98 0.84 -5.21
N LEU A 212 8.57 0.47 -6.35
CA LEU A 212 8.26 1.05 -7.67
C LEU A 212 6.81 0.84 -8.06
N VAL A 213 6.33 -0.41 -8.03
CA VAL A 213 4.94 -0.75 -8.39
C VAL A 213 3.95 0.00 -7.51
N ALA A 214 4.19 0.07 -6.19
CA ALA A 214 3.32 0.78 -5.28
C ALA A 214 3.27 2.28 -5.58
N THR A 215 4.43 2.92 -5.69
CA THR A 215 4.50 4.38 -5.90
C THR A 215 4.01 4.80 -7.28
N THR A 216 4.26 3.98 -8.30
CA THR A 216 3.71 4.22 -9.64
C THR A 216 2.25 3.82 -9.76
N ALA A 217 1.66 3.12 -8.79
CA ALA A 217 0.22 2.93 -8.77
C ALA A 217 -0.48 4.24 -8.38
N LYS A 218 0.03 4.91 -7.34
CA LYS A 218 -0.48 6.18 -6.82
C LYS A 218 0.63 6.92 -6.09
N VAL A 219 0.82 8.20 -6.39
CA VAL A 219 1.89 9.02 -5.76
C VAL A 219 1.74 9.14 -4.24
N ALA A 220 0.53 8.99 -3.72
CA ALA A 220 0.28 8.88 -2.27
C ALA A 220 1.07 7.73 -1.61
N TYR A 221 1.52 6.73 -2.38
CA TYR A 221 2.29 5.57 -1.91
C TYR A 221 3.81 5.76 -1.95
N ILE A 222 4.33 6.97 -2.23
CA ILE A 222 5.76 7.31 -2.13
C ILE A 222 6.43 6.83 -0.83
N PRO A 223 5.80 6.88 0.37
CA PRO A 223 6.38 6.32 1.58
C PRO A 223 6.83 4.86 1.46
N VAL A 224 6.14 4.03 0.66
CA VAL A 224 6.53 2.64 0.38
C VAL A 224 7.82 2.58 -0.43
N LEU A 225 8.00 3.45 -1.43
CA LEU A 225 9.27 3.58 -2.16
C LEU A 225 10.39 4.05 -1.23
N GLY A 226 10.13 5.02 -0.36
CA GLY A 226 11.10 5.48 0.64
C GLY A 226 11.60 4.32 1.52
N ALA A 227 10.68 3.49 2.02
CA ALA A 227 11.01 2.30 2.79
C ALA A 227 11.82 1.27 1.96
N ALA A 228 11.41 1.01 0.71
CA ALA A 228 12.12 0.10 -0.19
C ALA A 228 13.55 0.56 -0.47
N VAL A 229 13.75 1.84 -0.81
CA VAL A 229 15.05 2.47 -1.07
C VAL A 229 15.93 2.39 0.17
N LEU A 230 15.40 2.71 1.35
CA LEU A 230 16.13 2.61 2.61
C LEU A 230 16.61 1.18 2.89
N VAL A 231 15.72 0.19 2.74
CA VAL A 231 16.08 -1.23 2.93
C VAL A 231 17.14 -1.66 1.92
N CYS A 232 16.98 -1.30 0.65
CA CYS A 232 17.94 -1.63 -0.40
C CYS A 232 19.31 -1.01 -0.10
N ALA A 233 19.36 0.28 0.26
CA ALA A 233 20.60 0.99 0.56
C ALA A 233 21.36 0.38 1.76
N LEU A 234 20.63 -0.08 2.77
CA LEU A 234 21.21 -0.68 3.98
C LEU A 234 21.55 -2.17 3.83
N ALA A 235 20.98 -2.85 2.83
CA ALA A 235 21.18 -4.27 2.61
C ALA A 235 22.53 -4.60 1.97
N ALA A 236 23.24 -5.55 2.55
CA ALA A 236 24.51 -6.04 2.03
C ALA A 236 24.38 -7.38 1.28
N VAL A 237 25.13 -7.59 0.20
CA VAL A 237 25.16 -8.82 -0.61
C VAL A 237 26.59 -9.29 -0.86
N GLY A 238 26.91 -10.53 -0.48
CA GLY A 238 28.23 -11.12 -0.64
C GLY A 238 29.21 -10.74 0.48
N VAL A 239 30.43 -11.31 0.43
CA VAL A 239 31.47 -11.14 1.47
C VAL A 239 32.61 -10.21 1.04
N ARG A 240 32.96 -10.17 -0.27
CA ARG A 240 34.09 -9.37 -0.78
C ARG A 240 33.75 -7.89 -0.99
N ARG A 241 32.59 -7.58 -1.56
CA ARG A 241 32.08 -6.20 -1.75
C ARG A 241 30.62 -6.08 -1.28
N PRO A 242 30.35 -6.36 0.01
CA PRO A 242 28.99 -6.48 0.54
C PRO A 242 28.10 -5.25 0.30
N ARG A 243 28.68 -4.06 0.20
CA ARG A 243 27.94 -2.79 0.32
C ARG A 243 27.70 -2.06 -1.01
N VAL A 244 27.94 -2.68 -2.17
CA VAL A 244 27.73 -2.02 -3.47
C VAL A 244 26.36 -2.33 -4.06
N VAL A 245 25.96 -3.61 -4.07
CA VAL A 245 24.74 -4.06 -4.74
C VAL A 245 23.49 -3.38 -4.19
N GLY A 246 23.36 -3.29 -2.86
CA GLY A 246 22.22 -2.66 -2.21
C GLY A 246 22.03 -1.18 -2.60
N PRO A 247 23.04 -0.31 -2.39
CA PRO A 247 23.00 1.08 -2.82
C PRO A 247 22.81 1.28 -4.33
N VAL A 248 23.40 0.43 -5.18
CA VAL A 248 23.17 0.49 -6.63
C VAL A 248 21.71 0.20 -6.96
N VAL A 249 21.12 -0.85 -6.37
CA VAL A 249 19.70 -1.16 -6.55
C VAL A 249 18.83 -0.02 -6.05
N ALA A 250 19.15 0.58 -4.90
CA ALA A 250 18.43 1.73 -4.36
C ALA A 250 18.47 2.93 -5.33
N LEU A 251 19.65 3.28 -5.85
CA LEU A 251 19.82 4.37 -6.82
C LEU A 251 19.04 4.11 -8.10
N VAL A 252 19.16 2.91 -8.68
CA VAL A 252 18.42 2.52 -9.89
C VAL A 252 16.91 2.61 -9.63
N THR A 253 16.44 2.17 -8.46
CA THR A 253 15.03 2.26 -8.07
C THR A 253 14.56 3.71 -8.04
N VAL A 254 15.33 4.62 -7.44
CA VAL A 254 14.99 6.05 -7.43
C VAL A 254 14.94 6.60 -8.85
N VAL A 255 15.97 6.35 -9.66
CA VAL A 255 16.04 6.85 -11.05
C VAL A 255 14.86 6.37 -11.89
N LEU A 256 14.49 5.08 -11.77
CA LEU A 256 13.34 4.52 -12.48
C LEU A 256 12.00 5.08 -11.99
N ALA A 257 11.93 5.57 -10.76
CA ALA A 257 10.71 6.17 -10.21
C ALA A 257 10.50 7.62 -10.66
N VAL A 258 11.55 8.37 -11.02
CA VAL A 258 11.47 9.82 -11.27
C VAL A 258 10.43 10.16 -12.34
N ALA A 259 10.61 9.64 -13.56
CA ALA A 259 9.74 9.97 -14.69
C ALA A 259 8.25 9.63 -14.44
N PRO A 260 7.87 8.41 -13.99
CA PRO A 260 6.47 8.09 -13.76
C PRO A 260 5.86 8.86 -12.58
N VAL A 261 6.65 9.15 -11.54
CA VAL A 261 6.17 9.97 -10.40
C VAL A 261 5.92 11.41 -10.82
N VAL A 262 6.84 12.02 -11.59
CA VAL A 262 6.66 13.37 -12.11
C VAL A 262 5.43 13.43 -13.02
N ALA A 263 5.28 12.50 -13.95
CA ALA A 263 4.11 12.44 -14.82
C ALA A 263 2.78 12.31 -14.04
N ALA A 264 2.76 11.47 -12.99
CA ALA A 264 1.58 11.32 -12.15
C ALA A 264 1.29 12.57 -11.31
N LEU A 265 2.32 13.26 -10.80
CA LEU A 265 2.18 14.53 -10.08
C LEU A 265 1.66 15.65 -10.98
N ASP A 266 2.25 15.82 -12.16
CA ASP A 266 1.85 16.85 -13.13
C ASP A 266 0.38 16.68 -13.52
N ARG A 267 -0.03 15.44 -13.79
CA ARG A 267 -1.44 15.13 -14.07
C ARG A 267 -2.34 15.37 -12.87
N GLN A 268 -1.92 14.97 -11.66
CA GLN A 268 -2.71 15.21 -10.45
C GLN A 268 -2.91 16.70 -10.20
N GLU A 269 -1.88 17.53 -10.43
CA GLU A 269 -1.98 18.98 -10.33
C GLU A 269 -2.95 19.53 -11.37
N GLN A 270 -2.84 19.11 -12.63
CA GLN A 270 -3.74 19.57 -13.71
C GLN A 270 -5.21 19.22 -13.46
N ALA A 271 -5.49 18.02 -12.93
CA ALA A 271 -6.85 17.52 -12.80
C ALA A 271 -7.48 17.78 -11.42
N TYR A 272 -6.69 17.91 -10.36
CA TYR A 272 -7.19 17.92 -8.97
C TYR A 272 -6.63 19.05 -8.11
N ALA A 273 -5.86 20.01 -8.63
CA ALA A 273 -5.35 21.10 -7.79
C ALA A 273 -6.45 21.84 -7.01
N PRO A 274 -7.59 22.24 -7.61
CA PRO A 274 -8.67 22.90 -6.86
C PRO A 274 -9.36 21.98 -5.85
N VAL A 275 -9.52 20.70 -6.19
CA VAL A 275 -10.12 19.68 -5.32
C VAL A 275 -9.26 19.50 -4.07
N ASN A 276 -7.97 19.25 -4.25
CA ASN A 276 -7.03 19.02 -3.15
C ASN A 276 -6.87 20.28 -2.28
N ALA A 277 -6.87 21.47 -2.88
CA ALA A 277 -6.83 22.73 -2.14
C ALA A 277 -8.09 22.94 -1.29
N HIS A 278 -9.27 22.69 -1.86
CA HIS A 278 -10.54 22.74 -1.13
C HIS A 278 -10.54 21.75 0.03
N ASP A 279 -10.26 20.48 -0.25
CA ASP A 279 -10.38 19.43 0.76
C ASP A 279 -9.39 19.67 1.91
N LEU A 280 -8.15 20.06 1.62
CA LEU A 280 -7.18 20.39 2.67
C LEU A 280 -7.68 21.56 3.55
N VAL A 281 -8.20 22.63 2.94
CA VAL A 281 -8.67 23.81 3.67
C VAL A 281 -9.90 23.50 4.51
N PHE A 282 -10.97 23.02 3.86
CA PHE A 282 -12.30 22.95 4.46
C PHE A 282 -12.51 21.67 5.25
N THR A 283 -11.82 20.59 4.90
CA THR A 283 -11.94 19.32 5.62
C THR A 283 -10.81 19.07 6.61
N THR A 284 -9.74 19.87 6.64
CA THR A 284 -8.68 19.71 7.65
C THR A 284 -8.34 21.01 8.36
N VAL A 285 -7.83 22.03 7.66
CA VAL A 285 -7.30 23.23 8.32
C VAL A 285 -8.37 23.96 9.14
N LEU A 286 -9.51 24.28 8.54
CA LEU A 286 -10.58 25.00 9.24
C LEU A 286 -11.25 24.13 10.33
N LEU A 287 -11.26 22.80 10.16
CA LEU A 287 -11.75 21.88 11.17
C LEU A 287 -10.85 21.77 12.40
N GLU A 288 -9.52 21.92 12.23
CA GLU A 288 -8.55 21.79 13.32
C GLU A 288 -8.15 23.11 13.96
N LEU A 289 -8.20 24.22 13.22
CA LEU A 289 -7.82 25.57 13.67
C LEU A 289 -9.02 26.50 13.89
N GLY A 290 -10.19 26.15 13.37
CA GLY A 290 -11.42 26.93 13.49
C GLY A 290 -11.57 28.05 12.46
N PRO A 291 -12.69 28.80 12.51
CA PRO A 291 -13.05 29.80 11.50
C PRO A 291 -12.06 30.97 11.33
N SER A 292 -11.31 31.30 12.39
CA SER A 292 -10.32 32.37 12.37
C SER A 292 -9.17 32.10 11.39
N ALA A 293 -8.93 30.83 11.04
CA ALA A 293 -7.91 30.44 10.07
C ALA A 293 -8.26 30.83 8.61
N THR A 294 -9.47 31.32 8.34
CA THR A 294 -9.82 31.90 7.02
C THR A 294 -8.94 33.09 6.65
N SER A 295 -8.67 34.00 7.60
CA SER A 295 -7.84 35.19 7.39
C SER A 295 -6.41 34.88 6.89
N PRO A 296 -5.61 34.03 7.57
CA PRO A 296 -4.27 33.70 7.08
C PRO A 296 -4.26 32.84 5.80
N LEU A 297 -5.39 32.20 5.44
CA LEU A 297 -5.56 31.54 4.14
C LEU A 297 -5.91 32.52 3.01
N GLY A 298 -6.08 33.81 3.31
CA GLY A 298 -6.54 34.81 2.35
C GLY A 298 -8.01 34.64 1.95
N LEU A 299 -8.80 33.96 2.79
CA LEU A 299 -10.21 33.69 2.56
C LEU A 299 -11.09 34.62 3.40
N PRO A 300 -12.26 35.04 2.90
CA PRO A 300 -13.19 35.85 3.68
C PRO A 300 -13.83 35.02 4.80
N PRO A 301 -14.31 35.64 5.90
CA PRO A 301 -14.94 34.92 7.01
C PRO A 301 -16.10 34.01 6.62
N GLN A 302 -16.88 34.41 5.60
CA GLN A 302 -17.99 33.62 5.06
C GLN A 302 -17.56 32.27 4.45
N ALA A 303 -16.30 32.12 4.04
CA ALA A 303 -15.78 30.84 3.55
C ALA A 303 -15.82 29.75 4.65
N ALA A 304 -15.78 30.13 5.93
CA ALA A 304 -15.89 29.19 7.03
C ALA A 304 -17.21 28.38 7.02
N ALA A 305 -18.26 28.86 6.34
CA ALA A 305 -19.50 28.12 6.16
C ALA A 305 -19.32 26.80 5.38
N LEU A 306 -18.23 26.65 4.62
CA LEU A 306 -17.89 25.41 3.92
C LEU A 306 -17.11 24.41 4.78
N THR A 307 -16.74 24.75 6.02
CA THR A 307 -16.00 23.86 6.91
C THR A 307 -16.72 22.52 7.08
N GLY A 308 -16.00 21.42 6.91
CA GLY A 308 -16.53 20.06 6.99
C GLY A 308 -17.15 19.54 5.69
N ASN A 309 -17.19 20.32 4.62
CA ASN A 309 -17.72 19.88 3.33
C ASN A 309 -16.57 19.52 2.38
N GLY A 310 -16.55 18.29 1.87
CA GLY A 310 -15.65 17.89 0.79
C GLY A 310 -16.04 18.52 -0.53
N TYR A 311 -15.11 18.62 -1.48
CA TYR A 311 -15.32 19.26 -2.78
C TYR A 311 -16.50 18.64 -3.55
N PHE A 312 -16.66 17.33 -3.39
CA PHE A 312 -17.65 16.53 -4.10
C PHE A 312 -18.93 16.29 -3.30
N ASN A 313 -18.87 16.24 -1.96
CA ASN A 313 -20.00 15.81 -1.11
C ASN A 313 -20.64 16.96 -0.29
N GLY A 314 -20.30 18.21 -0.61
CA GLY A 314 -20.78 19.41 0.07
C GLY A 314 -22.08 20.00 -0.50
N PRO A 315 -22.57 21.13 0.06
CA PRO A 315 -23.53 21.97 -0.65
C PRO A 315 -22.99 22.35 -2.04
N PRO A 316 -23.85 22.79 -2.98
CA PRO A 316 -23.40 23.22 -4.30
C PRO A 316 -22.20 24.15 -4.19
N ARG A 317 -21.17 23.89 -5.01
CA ARG A 317 -19.98 24.71 -5.05
C ARG A 317 -20.39 26.18 -5.23
N PRO A 318 -19.73 27.14 -4.56
CA PRO A 318 -20.03 28.56 -4.72
C PRO A 318 -19.47 29.08 -6.06
N ASP A 319 -19.81 28.41 -7.15
CA ASP A 319 -19.39 28.72 -8.51
C ASP A 319 -19.83 30.16 -8.84
N GLY A 320 -18.91 30.95 -9.42
CA GLY A 320 -19.13 32.38 -9.69
C GLY A 320 -18.93 33.32 -8.48
N VAL A 321 -18.58 32.80 -7.30
CA VAL A 321 -18.24 33.65 -6.15
C VAL A 321 -16.78 34.13 -6.23
N PRO A 322 -16.48 35.44 -6.20
CA PRO A 322 -15.14 35.96 -6.52
C PRO A 322 -13.98 35.38 -5.69
N TRP A 323 -14.18 35.13 -4.39
CA TRP A 323 -13.13 34.56 -3.55
C TRP A 323 -12.87 33.08 -3.84
N TRP A 324 -13.90 32.34 -4.27
CA TRP A 324 -13.78 30.93 -4.65
C TRP A 324 -13.01 30.81 -5.97
N GLU A 325 -13.43 31.57 -6.97
CA GLU A 325 -12.76 31.69 -8.27
C GLU A 325 -11.31 32.15 -8.10
N GLY A 326 -11.07 33.15 -7.26
CA GLY A 326 -9.74 33.76 -7.10
C GLY A 326 -8.76 32.99 -6.21
N ALA A 327 -9.23 32.20 -5.24
CA ALA A 327 -8.36 31.48 -4.30
C ALA A 327 -8.33 29.97 -4.55
N ILE A 328 -9.50 29.33 -4.66
CA ILE A 328 -9.59 27.86 -4.77
C ILE A 328 -9.40 27.40 -6.20
N LEU A 329 -10.10 28.02 -7.17
CA LEU A 329 -10.01 27.61 -8.58
C LEU A 329 -8.80 28.24 -9.29
N GLY A 330 -8.57 29.53 -9.10
CA GLY A 330 -7.54 30.29 -9.81
C GLY A 330 -6.14 30.21 -9.20
N ARG A 331 -6.02 29.92 -7.89
CA ARG A 331 -4.72 29.84 -7.18
C ARG A 331 -4.61 28.65 -6.21
N PRO A 332 -5.00 27.43 -6.61
CA PRO A 332 -5.05 26.27 -5.72
C PRO A 332 -3.72 25.95 -5.06
N ALA A 333 -2.60 26.06 -5.79
CA ALA A 333 -1.27 25.78 -5.26
C ALA A 333 -0.86 26.77 -4.14
N GLU A 334 -1.21 28.06 -4.27
CA GLU A 334 -0.93 29.06 -3.24
C GLU A 334 -1.75 28.79 -1.98
N THR A 335 -3.06 28.54 -2.14
CA THR A 335 -3.94 28.21 -1.02
C THR A 335 -3.52 26.93 -0.33
N ARG A 336 -3.18 25.88 -1.08
CA ARG A 336 -2.68 24.62 -0.52
C ARG A 336 -1.37 24.83 0.24
N ARG A 337 -0.44 25.63 -0.30
CA ARG A 337 0.81 25.98 0.40
C ARG A 337 0.54 26.73 1.70
N ALA A 338 -0.36 27.72 1.69
CA ALA A 338 -0.74 28.46 2.90
C ALA A 338 -1.35 27.55 3.97
N ALA A 339 -2.24 26.63 3.56
CA ALA A 339 -2.82 25.62 4.42
C ALA A 339 -1.78 24.70 5.08
N LEU A 340 -0.80 24.21 4.30
CA LEU A 340 0.29 23.38 4.83
C LEU A 340 1.21 24.16 5.79
N LEU A 341 1.52 25.42 5.48
CA LEU A 341 2.30 26.28 6.38
C LEU A 341 1.57 26.52 7.70
N LEU A 342 0.27 26.81 7.65
CA LEU A 342 -0.55 26.97 8.86
C LEU A 342 -0.59 25.72 9.73
N LEU A 343 -0.69 24.53 9.12
CA LEU A 343 -0.60 23.27 9.88
C LEU A 343 0.79 23.09 10.51
N ALA A 344 1.87 23.43 9.79
CA ALA A 344 3.23 23.35 10.31
C ALA A 344 3.48 24.32 11.47
N GLU A 345 2.90 25.53 11.41
CA GLU A 345 2.94 26.54 12.48
C GLU A 345 2.08 26.14 13.70
N ASN A 346 1.15 25.20 13.53
CA ASN A 346 0.25 24.69 14.57
C ASN A 346 0.44 23.18 14.79
N PRO A 347 1.57 22.74 15.37
CA PRO A 347 1.95 21.33 15.44
C PRO A 347 0.96 20.45 16.21
N ALA A 348 0.23 21.02 17.18
CA ALA A 348 -0.83 20.29 17.88
C ALA A 348 -2.01 19.95 16.95
N ALA A 349 -2.38 20.85 16.03
CA ALA A 349 -3.40 20.61 15.03
C ALA A 349 -2.93 19.59 13.99
N ALA A 350 -1.70 19.72 13.50
CA ALA A 350 -1.11 18.73 12.60
C ALA A 350 -1.05 17.33 13.24
N ALA A 351 -0.63 17.23 14.51
CA ALA A 351 -0.58 15.97 15.25
C ALA A 351 -1.98 15.36 15.45
N ARG A 352 -3.00 16.18 15.73
CA ARG A 352 -4.40 15.71 15.77
C ARG A 352 -4.86 15.20 14.41
N ALA A 353 -4.55 15.91 13.33
CA ALA A 353 -4.93 15.48 11.98
C ALA A 353 -4.30 14.15 11.57
N VAL A 354 -3.02 13.97 11.86
CA VAL A 354 -2.35 12.68 11.67
C VAL A 354 -2.94 11.61 12.59
N GLY A 355 -3.28 11.94 13.83
CA GLY A 355 -3.93 11.03 14.77
C GLY A 355 -5.30 10.55 14.29
N VAL A 356 -6.13 11.46 13.77
CA VAL A 356 -7.42 11.15 13.12
C VAL A 356 -7.19 10.23 11.92
N GLY A 357 -6.20 10.53 11.07
CA GLY A 357 -5.84 9.69 9.94
C GLY A 357 -5.33 8.30 10.31
N LEU A 358 -4.59 8.17 11.41
CA LEU A 358 -4.22 6.86 11.96
C LEU A 358 -5.45 6.13 12.48
N GLN A 359 -6.36 6.82 13.17
CA GLN A 359 -7.59 6.19 13.64
C GLN A 359 -8.48 5.73 12.50
N ALA A 360 -8.54 6.48 11.40
CA ALA A 360 -9.26 6.11 10.19
C ALA A 360 -8.85 4.74 9.62
N THR A 361 -7.65 4.24 9.93
CA THR A 361 -7.22 2.88 9.55
C THR A 361 -8.10 1.77 10.16
N THR A 362 -8.83 2.03 11.24
CA THR A 362 -9.81 1.06 11.80
C THR A 362 -11.03 0.91 10.91
N LEU A 363 -11.24 1.84 9.96
CA LEU A 363 -12.33 1.84 8.98
C LEU A 363 -11.83 1.39 7.60
N ALA A 364 -10.77 0.58 7.56
CA ALA A 364 -10.23 0.06 6.30
C ALA A 364 -11.24 -0.80 5.51
N ASP A 365 -12.27 -1.33 6.17
CA ASP A 365 -13.35 -2.09 5.53
C ASP A 365 -14.37 -1.13 4.88
N LEU A 366 -14.18 -0.90 3.59
CA LEU A 366 -15.00 0.02 2.83
C LEU A 366 -16.24 -0.70 2.30
N PRO A 367 -17.47 -0.19 2.55
CA PRO A 367 -18.71 -0.89 2.19
C PRO A 367 -18.84 -1.24 0.69
N TYR A 368 -18.23 -0.44 -0.18
CA TYR A 368 -18.28 -0.64 -1.64
C TYR A 368 -17.39 -1.80 -2.12
N LEU A 369 -16.52 -2.36 -1.26
CA LEU A 369 -15.67 -3.51 -1.59
C LEU A 369 -16.41 -4.86 -1.60
N ASP A 370 -17.62 -4.90 -1.03
CA ASP A 370 -18.47 -6.09 -0.95
C ASP A 370 -19.74 -5.93 -1.79
N ALA A 371 -19.61 -5.26 -2.94
CA ALA A 371 -20.75 -4.99 -3.79
C ALA A 371 -21.20 -6.25 -4.51
N LEU A 372 -22.52 -6.45 -4.60
CA LEU A 372 -23.12 -7.40 -5.52
C LEU A 372 -23.07 -6.84 -6.95
N PRO A 373 -23.07 -7.69 -7.98
CA PRO A 373 -23.15 -7.22 -9.36
C PRO A 373 -24.34 -6.28 -9.58
N ALA A 374 -24.08 -5.14 -10.21
CA ALA A 374 -25.16 -4.23 -10.63
C ALA A 374 -25.85 -4.77 -11.90
N PRO A 375 -27.18 -4.64 -12.03
CA PRO A 375 -27.86 -4.84 -13.30
C PRO A 375 -27.29 -3.92 -14.40
N SER A 376 -27.15 -4.42 -15.62
CA SER A 376 -26.72 -3.60 -16.77
C SER A 376 -27.72 -2.48 -17.12
N SER A 377 -28.97 -2.61 -16.67
CA SER A 377 -30.02 -1.60 -16.79
C SER A 377 -30.11 -0.62 -15.61
N ALA A 378 -29.33 -0.81 -14.54
CA ALA A 378 -29.31 0.13 -13.43
C ALA A 378 -28.84 1.50 -13.94
N PRO A 379 -29.55 2.61 -13.70
CA PRO A 379 -29.05 3.92 -14.09
C PRO A 379 -27.83 4.27 -13.22
N SER A 380 -26.83 4.94 -13.79
CA SER A 380 -25.86 5.67 -12.97
C SER A 380 -26.55 6.90 -12.35
N SER A 381 -26.00 7.45 -11.26
CA SER A 381 -26.54 8.66 -10.63
C SER A 381 -26.74 9.78 -11.69
N PRO A 382 -27.90 10.49 -11.70
CA PRO A 382 -28.35 11.35 -12.82
C PRO A 382 -27.38 12.44 -13.27
N ASP A 383 -26.43 12.82 -12.42
CA ASP A 383 -25.59 13.98 -12.68
C ASP A 383 -24.21 13.63 -13.26
N GLY A 384 -23.82 12.35 -13.32
CA GLY A 384 -22.48 11.93 -13.79
C GLY A 384 -21.30 12.56 -13.03
N HIS A 385 -21.58 13.40 -12.04
CA HIS A 385 -20.62 14.09 -11.22
C HIS A 385 -20.17 13.13 -10.12
N PRO A 386 -18.85 12.98 -9.91
CA PRO A 386 -18.29 12.05 -8.92
C PRO A 386 -18.62 12.39 -7.46
N GLY A 387 -19.53 13.35 -7.19
CA GLY A 387 -19.80 13.86 -5.85
C GLY A 387 -21.20 13.76 -5.30
N TRP A 388 -22.21 13.51 -6.12
CA TRP A 388 -23.55 13.25 -5.56
C TRP A 388 -23.75 11.76 -5.34
N SER A 389 -23.31 11.31 -4.16
CA SER A 389 -23.72 10.10 -3.42
C SER A 389 -23.87 8.79 -4.22
N GLY A 390 -23.03 7.78 -3.92
CA GLY A 390 -23.25 6.45 -4.49
C GLY A 390 -22.56 5.28 -3.80
N ALA A 391 -21.40 5.47 -3.17
CA ALA A 391 -20.97 4.56 -2.12
C ALA A 391 -21.61 5.07 -0.84
N ARG A 392 -21.98 4.15 0.06
CA ARG A 392 -22.27 4.47 1.47
C ARG A 392 -21.00 5.03 2.13
N GLN A 393 -20.47 6.15 1.66
CA GLN A 393 -19.45 6.88 2.38
C GLN A 393 -20.16 7.46 3.59
N PRO A 394 -19.78 7.04 4.80
CA PRO A 394 -20.30 7.69 5.99
C PRO A 394 -20.02 9.19 5.88
N ASP A 395 -21.01 9.99 6.26
CA ASP A 395 -20.88 11.44 6.33
C ASP A 395 -19.57 11.77 7.04
N LEU A 396 -18.75 12.66 6.45
CA LEU A 396 -17.48 13.07 7.04
C LEU A 396 -17.66 13.48 8.50
N ALA A 397 -18.80 14.10 8.85
CA ALA A 397 -19.14 14.43 10.23
C ALA A 397 -19.29 13.19 11.13
N GLN A 398 -19.96 12.13 10.66
CA GLN A 398 -20.10 10.85 11.36
C GLN A 398 -18.75 10.17 11.54
N VAL A 399 -17.94 10.11 10.49
CA VAL A 399 -16.60 9.50 10.55
C VAL A 399 -15.67 10.24 11.51
N LEU A 400 -15.68 11.58 11.47
CA LEU A 400 -14.90 12.38 12.40
C LEU A 400 -15.38 12.18 13.84
N ALA A 401 -16.68 12.01 14.08
CA ALA A 401 -17.19 11.70 15.41
C ALA A 401 -16.67 10.34 15.93
N ASP A 402 -16.55 9.34 15.06
CA ASP A 402 -16.08 8.00 15.42
C ASP A 402 -14.55 7.93 15.60
N THR A 403 -13.80 8.67 14.79
CA THR A 403 -12.32 8.67 14.79
C THR A 403 -11.68 9.64 15.78
N ARG A 404 -12.38 10.69 16.23
CA ARG A 404 -11.86 11.64 17.22
C ARG A 404 -11.96 11.12 18.65
N ARG A 405 -12.72 10.06 18.88
CA ARG A 405 -12.88 9.42 20.20
C ARG A 405 -11.84 8.30 20.38
N PRO A 406 -11.35 8.06 21.60
CA PRO A 406 -10.62 6.83 21.89
C PRO A 406 -11.48 5.62 21.46
N PRO A 407 -10.86 4.56 20.89
CA PRO A 407 -9.52 4.10 21.24
C PRO A 407 -8.42 4.45 20.22
N TRP A 408 -7.33 5.08 20.65
CA TRP A 408 -6.12 5.41 19.86
C TRP A 408 -5.19 4.21 19.57
N LEU A 409 -5.77 3.03 19.36
CA LEU A 409 -5.02 1.78 19.19
C LEU A 409 -4.01 1.85 18.03
N PRO A 410 -4.35 2.36 16.83
CA PRO A 410 -3.39 2.54 15.73
C PRO A 410 -2.20 3.42 16.13
N THR A 411 -2.45 4.54 16.81
CA THR A 411 -1.40 5.45 17.28
C THR A 411 -0.50 4.77 18.32
N ALA A 412 -1.08 4.07 19.29
CA ALA A 412 -0.32 3.31 20.28
C ALA A 412 0.55 2.23 19.63
N LEU A 413 0.02 1.52 18.64
CA LEU A 413 0.75 0.52 17.88
C LEU A 413 1.95 1.13 17.14
N VAL A 414 1.78 2.29 16.50
CA VAL A 414 2.89 3.02 15.86
C VAL A 414 3.98 3.36 16.88
N VAL A 415 3.61 3.94 18.02
CA VAL A 415 4.57 4.31 19.07
C VAL A 415 5.33 3.08 19.58
N VAL A 416 4.62 1.99 19.89
CA VAL A 416 5.23 0.74 20.37
C VAL A 416 6.16 0.14 19.32
N ALA A 417 5.76 0.11 18.04
CA ALA A 417 6.58 -0.43 16.95
C ALA A 417 7.85 0.39 16.72
N LEU A 418 7.75 1.72 16.75
CA LEU A 418 8.91 2.61 16.63
C LEU A 418 9.86 2.49 17.83
N ALA A 419 9.33 2.42 19.06
CA ALA A 419 10.13 2.20 20.27
C ALA A 419 10.82 0.83 20.26
N ALA A 420 10.13 -0.22 19.81
CA ALA A 420 10.71 -1.54 19.64
C ALA A 420 11.84 -1.54 18.61
N ALA A 421 11.69 -0.82 17.50
CA ALA A 421 12.74 -0.66 16.49
C ALA A 421 13.95 0.12 17.02
N ALA A 422 13.73 1.22 17.74
CA ALA A 422 14.80 2.02 18.36
C ALA A 422 15.64 1.21 19.36
N THR A 423 15.00 0.26 20.05
CA THR A 423 15.64 -0.61 21.04
C THR A 423 16.12 -1.95 20.45
N ALA A 424 15.97 -2.18 19.14
CA ALA A 424 16.21 -3.46 18.48
C ALA A 424 17.63 -4.02 18.70
N ARG A 425 18.65 -3.14 18.78
CA ARG A 425 20.04 -3.55 18.99
C ARG A 425 20.25 -4.31 20.31
N TRP A 426 19.42 -4.07 21.31
CA TRP A 426 19.50 -4.70 22.63
C TRP A 426 18.64 -5.97 22.75
N GLN A 427 17.87 -6.30 21.72
CA GLN A 427 16.90 -7.41 21.75
C GLN A 427 17.44 -8.70 21.11
N GLY A 428 18.73 -8.73 20.73
CA GLY A 428 19.36 -9.89 20.10
C GLY A 428 18.63 -10.32 18.82
N ARG A 429 18.19 -11.58 18.75
CA ARG A 429 17.50 -12.12 17.56
C ARG A 429 16.11 -11.51 17.33
N ALA A 430 15.43 -11.08 18.40
CA ALA A 430 14.12 -10.44 18.28
C ALA A 430 14.20 -9.05 17.62
N GLY A 431 15.35 -8.38 17.70
CA GLY A 431 15.54 -7.05 17.15
C GLY A 431 15.25 -6.94 15.65
N ARG A 432 15.46 -8.01 14.87
CA ARG A 432 15.14 -8.01 13.42
C ARG A 432 13.64 -7.83 13.16
N TRP A 433 12.81 -8.49 13.96
CA TRP A 433 11.36 -8.36 13.89
C TRP A 433 10.90 -6.98 14.34
N SER A 434 11.52 -6.44 15.37
CA SER A 434 11.23 -5.08 15.85
C SER A 434 11.60 -4.01 14.82
N LEU A 435 12.70 -4.18 14.08
CA LEU A 435 13.04 -3.29 12.96
C LEU A 435 12.01 -3.38 11.83
N ALA A 436 11.53 -4.58 11.50
CA ALA A 436 10.46 -4.76 10.50
C ALA A 436 9.15 -4.11 10.96
N ALA A 437 8.81 -4.23 12.25
CA ALA A 437 7.66 -3.56 12.84
C ALA A 437 7.77 -2.04 12.74
N GLY A 438 8.92 -1.47 13.13
CA GLY A 438 9.15 -0.03 13.03
C GLY A 438 9.15 0.48 11.59
N LEU A 439 9.70 -0.28 10.64
CA LEU A 439 9.64 0.07 9.21
C LEU A 439 8.19 0.12 8.71
N ALA A 440 7.39 -0.90 9.02
CA ALA A 440 5.99 -0.95 8.62
C ALA A 440 5.17 0.18 9.27
N ALA A 441 5.37 0.45 10.56
CA ALA A 441 4.72 1.54 11.27
C ALA A 441 5.13 2.93 10.76
N ALA A 442 6.42 3.16 10.49
CA ALA A 442 6.91 4.41 9.92
C ALA A 442 6.36 4.64 8.50
N THR A 443 6.26 3.56 7.71
CA THR A 443 5.68 3.62 6.36
C THR A 443 4.18 3.93 6.43
N ALA A 444 3.43 3.28 7.33
CA ALA A 444 2.02 3.55 7.57
C ALA A 444 1.79 5.01 8.01
N LEU A 445 2.59 5.49 8.96
CA LEU A 445 2.56 6.89 9.41
C LEU A 445 2.85 7.85 8.25
N GLY A 446 3.85 7.55 7.42
CA GLY A 446 4.18 8.32 6.23
C GLY A 446 3.01 8.39 5.24
N LEU A 447 2.32 7.27 4.99
CA LEU A 447 1.13 7.24 4.14
C LEU A 447 0.02 8.13 4.69
N VAL A 448 -0.24 8.07 5.99
CA VAL A 448 -1.24 8.93 6.66
C VAL A 448 -0.86 10.40 6.54
N VAL A 449 0.40 10.76 6.80
CA VAL A 449 0.88 12.15 6.69
C VAL A 449 0.71 12.67 5.27
N VAL A 450 1.10 11.88 4.26
CA VAL A 450 0.94 12.25 2.85
C VAL A 450 -0.53 12.41 2.49
N ALA A 451 -1.42 11.52 2.95
CA ALA A 451 -2.86 11.63 2.71
C ALA A 451 -3.47 12.89 3.36
N VAL A 452 -3.16 13.17 4.64
CA VAL A 452 -3.64 14.38 5.34
C VAL A 452 -3.18 15.65 4.60
N ALA A 453 -1.89 15.72 4.24
CA ALA A 453 -1.30 16.90 3.59
C ALA A 453 -1.66 17.02 2.08
N GLY A 454 -2.02 15.90 1.46
CA GLY A 454 -2.45 15.82 0.07
C GLY A 454 -3.89 16.25 -0.10
N ASP A 455 -4.76 15.55 0.61
CA ASP A 455 -6.15 15.37 0.20
C ASP A 455 -7.13 15.67 1.36
N GLY A 456 -6.62 16.19 2.48
CA GLY A 456 -7.42 16.51 3.67
C GLY A 456 -8.06 15.29 4.33
N TYR A 457 -9.10 15.49 5.13
CA TYR A 457 -9.86 14.39 5.72
C TYR A 457 -10.81 13.74 4.71
N PHE A 458 -11.15 14.41 3.60
CA PHE A 458 -12.09 13.85 2.64
C PHE A 458 -11.60 12.52 2.02
N GLU A 459 -10.37 12.51 1.53
CA GLU A 459 -9.81 11.34 0.82
C GLU A 459 -8.95 10.44 1.71
N ILE A 460 -8.64 10.85 2.95
CA ILE A 460 -7.84 10.03 3.88
C ILE A 460 -8.44 8.64 4.04
N PHE A 461 -9.77 8.56 4.12
CA PHE A 461 -10.49 7.30 4.30
C PHE A 461 -10.35 6.35 3.11
N LYS A 462 -10.10 6.86 1.90
CA LYS A 462 -9.82 6.04 0.71
C LYS A 462 -8.35 5.61 0.60
N HIS A 463 -7.43 6.23 1.34
CA HIS A 463 -5.98 5.99 1.19
C HIS A 463 -5.34 5.29 2.38
N VAL A 464 -5.96 5.35 3.56
CA VAL A 464 -5.42 4.75 4.78
C VAL A 464 -5.65 3.24 4.92
N TRP A 465 -6.40 2.59 4.02
CA TRP A 465 -6.51 1.12 4.02
C TRP A 465 -5.14 0.46 3.80
N LEU A 466 -4.25 1.06 2.99
CA LEU A 466 -2.89 0.55 2.80
C LEU A 466 -2.03 0.77 4.06
N ALA A 467 -2.26 1.89 4.76
CA ALA A 467 -1.67 2.12 6.08
C ALA A 467 -2.18 1.08 7.10
N ALA A 468 -3.47 0.72 7.06
CA ALA A 468 -4.05 -0.33 7.92
C ALA A 468 -3.39 -1.69 7.67
N TYR A 469 -3.15 -2.06 6.41
CA TYR A 469 -2.39 -3.25 6.05
C TYR A 469 -0.98 -3.23 6.66
N LEU A 470 -0.28 -2.09 6.57
CA LEU A 470 1.06 -1.92 7.15
C LEU A 470 1.05 -1.94 8.70
N LEU A 471 0.00 -1.43 9.34
CA LEU A 471 -0.17 -1.53 10.79
C LEU A 471 -0.44 -2.97 11.23
N ALA A 472 -1.25 -3.73 10.49
CA ALA A 472 -1.41 -5.16 10.72
C ALA A 472 -0.07 -5.89 10.61
N LEU A 473 0.74 -5.56 9.60
CA LEU A 473 2.10 -6.08 9.45
C LEU A 473 3.03 -5.68 10.62
N ALA A 474 2.93 -4.45 11.11
CA ALA A 474 3.67 -4.00 12.28
C ALA A 474 3.30 -4.81 13.53
N GLY A 475 2.01 -5.04 13.77
CA GLY A 475 1.51 -5.87 14.87
C GLY A 475 1.99 -7.32 14.79
N LEU A 476 1.88 -7.95 13.61
CA LEU A 476 2.39 -9.31 13.39
C LEU A 476 3.92 -9.40 13.59
N SER A 477 4.65 -8.38 13.17
CA SER A 477 6.11 -8.31 13.37
C SER A 477 6.47 -8.16 14.85
N LEU A 478 5.72 -7.35 15.62
CA LEU A 478 5.88 -7.28 17.08
C LEU A 478 5.59 -8.62 17.75
N ALA A 479 4.54 -9.32 17.34
CA ALA A 479 4.25 -10.67 17.83
C ALA A 479 5.41 -11.64 17.52
N GLY A 480 6.00 -11.56 16.32
CA GLY A 480 7.21 -12.31 15.95
C GLY A 480 8.43 -11.97 16.83
N ALA A 481 8.61 -10.71 17.21
CA ALA A 481 9.66 -10.28 18.13
C ALA A 481 9.46 -10.91 19.52
N VAL A 482 8.23 -10.83 20.06
CA VAL A 482 7.86 -11.42 21.36
C VAL A 482 8.07 -12.93 21.35
N ALA A 483 7.54 -13.64 20.36
CA ALA A 483 7.71 -15.08 20.22
C ALA A 483 9.20 -15.48 20.16
N THR A 484 10.01 -14.74 19.40
CA THR A 484 11.45 -14.97 19.31
C THR A 484 12.15 -14.76 20.65
N ALA A 485 11.79 -13.72 21.39
CA ALA A 485 12.35 -13.44 22.72
C ALA A 485 12.00 -14.53 23.73
N VAL A 486 10.73 -14.97 23.77
CA VAL A 486 10.25 -16.05 24.66
C VAL A 486 10.95 -17.37 24.35
N LEU A 487 11.01 -17.78 23.08
CA LEU A 487 11.67 -19.02 22.67
C LEU A 487 13.17 -19.02 22.99
N THR A 488 13.82 -17.87 22.85
CA THR A 488 15.25 -17.73 23.18
C THR A 488 15.49 -17.87 24.68
N ARG A 489 14.63 -17.26 25.51
CA ARG A 489 14.70 -17.39 26.98
C ARG A 489 14.40 -18.82 27.45
N TRP A 490 13.41 -19.49 26.86
CA TRP A 490 13.05 -20.86 27.24
C TRP A 490 14.17 -21.85 26.94
N ARG A 491 14.79 -21.77 25.76
CA ARG A 491 15.95 -22.60 25.41
C ARG A 491 17.14 -22.35 26.33
N ALA A 492 17.40 -21.11 26.73
CA ALA A 492 18.48 -20.79 27.66
C ALA A 492 18.27 -21.35 29.07
N ARG A 493 17.02 -21.60 29.48
CA ARG A 493 16.68 -22.22 30.77
C ARG A 493 16.78 -23.75 30.73
N GLY A 494 16.42 -24.40 29.62
CA GLY A 494 16.50 -25.86 29.49
C GLY A 494 17.90 -26.42 29.19
N SER A 495 18.91 -25.55 29.05
CA SER A 495 20.32 -25.94 28.89
C SER A 495 21.16 -25.69 30.15
N ARG A 496 20.52 -25.29 31.24
CA ARG A 496 21.06 -25.25 32.60
C ARG A 496 20.39 -26.37 33.39
#